data_AF-A0AAU5DII0-F1
#
_entry.id   AF-A0AAU5DII0-F1
#
_cell.length_a   1.000
_cell.length_b   1.000
_cell.length_c   1.000
_cell.angle_alpha   90.00
_cell.angle_beta   90.00
_cell.angle_gamma   90.00
#
_symmetry.space_group_name_H-M   'P 1'
#
loop_
_entity.id
_entity.type
_entity.pdbx_description
1 polymer ?
#
loop_
_entity_poly.entity_id
_entity_poly.type
_entity_poly.pdbx_seq_one_letter_code
_entity_poly.pdbx_strand_id
1 'polypeptide(L)'
;MTETAAPEIKARRGDLVIVELRPSYTTASYTREEQPLAYRLMEVTNLFRDGRIKMVRDARNEGGGYAQRLDGLLHSTGRRWLLPVAGWNVPEARALAAQHVYPNSTTPRDFLSLEDAREALAPARHSKP
;
A
#
# COMPACT_ATOMS: atom_id res chain seq x y z
N MET A 1 3.30 19.28 28.65
CA MET A 1 2.60 18.11 28.08
C MET A 1 3.50 17.56 26.99
N THR A 2 4.24 16.50 27.27
CA THR A 2 5.09 15.81 26.29
C THR A 2 4.23 14.84 25.52
N GLU A 3 3.89 15.20 24.29
CA GLU A 3 3.29 14.31 23.31
C GLU A 3 4.31 13.21 23.02
N THR A 4 4.13 12.05 23.64
CA THR A 4 4.95 10.87 23.36
C THR A 4 4.62 10.44 21.94
N ALA A 5 5.38 10.93 20.96
CA ALA A 5 5.35 10.43 19.60
C ALA A 5 5.48 8.91 19.68
N ALA A 6 4.44 8.20 19.23
CA ALA A 6 4.48 6.74 19.12
C ALA A 6 5.79 6.36 18.41
N PRO A 7 6.51 5.31 18.86
CA PRO A 7 7.76 4.92 18.24
C PRO A 7 7.53 4.79 16.74
N GLU A 8 8.25 5.61 15.96
CA GLU A 8 8.15 5.60 14.50
C GLU A 8 8.51 4.17 14.06
N ILE A 9 7.51 3.42 13.59
CA ILE A 9 7.71 2.03 13.22
C ILE A 9 8.70 2.04 12.04
N LYS A 10 9.94 1.62 12.31
CA LYS A 10 10.99 1.55 11.29
C LYS A 10 10.62 0.48 10.28
N ALA A 11 10.39 0.90 9.04
CA ALA A 11 10.11 -0.01 7.94
C ALA A 11 11.31 -0.92 7.68
N ARG A 12 11.01 -2.12 7.19
CA ARG A 12 11.98 -3.13 6.74
C ARG A 12 11.71 -3.49 5.29
N ARG A 13 12.71 -4.03 4.60
CA ARG A 13 12.52 -4.62 3.27
C ARG A 13 11.56 -5.80 3.40
N GLY A 14 10.58 -5.89 2.50
CA GLY A 14 9.51 -6.89 2.53
C GLY A 14 8.30 -6.49 3.37
N ASP A 15 8.36 -5.39 4.14
CA ASP A 15 7.14 -4.83 4.73
C ASP A 15 6.19 -4.36 3.61
N LEU A 16 4.91 -4.38 3.92
CA LEU A 16 3.88 -3.85 3.05
C LEU A 16 3.56 -2.41 3.45
N VAL A 17 3.15 -1.59 2.49
CA VAL A 17 2.73 -0.22 2.71
C VAL A 17 1.54 0.10 1.82
N ILE A 18 0.47 0.63 2.40
CA ILE A 18 -0.63 1.21 1.64
C ILE A 18 -0.28 2.67 1.38
N VAL A 19 -0.29 3.08 0.12
CA VAL A 19 0.03 4.45 -0.29
C VAL A 19 -1.19 5.13 -0.87
N GLU A 20 -1.41 6.39 -0.49
CA GLU A 20 -2.35 7.27 -1.18
C GLU A 20 -1.67 7.76 -2.47
N LEU A 21 -2.16 7.28 -3.62
CA LEU A 21 -1.59 7.58 -4.92
C LEU A 21 -2.05 8.96 -5.40
N ARG A 22 -1.13 9.69 -6.01
CA ARG A 22 -1.49 10.85 -6.83
C ARG A 22 -2.30 10.39 -8.06
N PRO A 23 -3.24 11.21 -8.56
CA PRO A 23 -4.12 10.86 -9.68
C PRO A 23 -3.41 10.31 -10.93
N SER A 24 -2.21 10.81 -11.25
CA SER A 24 -1.45 10.38 -12.44
C SER A 24 -0.88 8.96 -12.38
N TYR A 25 -0.98 8.27 -11.24
CA TYR A 25 -0.48 6.90 -11.03
C TYR A 25 -1.60 5.90 -10.72
N THR A 26 -2.85 6.36 -10.70
CA THR A 26 -4.01 5.50 -10.46
C THR A 26 -4.31 4.72 -11.73
N THR A 27 -4.77 3.49 -11.60
CA THR A 27 -5.30 2.70 -12.73
C THR A 27 -6.79 2.92 -12.91
N ALA A 28 -7.39 3.79 -12.10
CA ALA A 28 -8.82 3.96 -12.04
C ALA A 28 -9.31 5.00 -13.05
N SER A 29 -10.15 4.54 -13.97
CA SER A 29 -10.90 5.42 -14.88
C SER A 29 -12.15 5.91 -14.15
N TYR A 30 -12.10 7.15 -13.64
CA TYR A 30 -13.28 7.80 -13.08
C TYR A 30 -13.82 8.85 -14.07
N THR A 31 -15.14 9.01 -14.08
CA THR A 31 -15.79 10.19 -14.64
C THR A 31 -15.29 11.43 -13.93
N ARG A 32 -14.93 12.47 -14.69
CA ARG A 32 -14.10 13.64 -14.30
C ARG A 32 -14.53 14.42 -13.05
N GLU A 33 -15.72 14.22 -12.51
CA GLU A 33 -16.31 15.09 -11.48
C GLU A 33 -15.95 14.69 -10.05
N GLU A 34 -15.49 13.46 -9.82
CA GLU A 34 -14.88 13.05 -8.56
C GLU A 34 -13.66 12.20 -8.92
N GLN A 35 -12.45 12.70 -8.67
CA GLN A 35 -11.24 11.87 -8.70
C GLN A 35 -11.00 11.40 -7.26
N PRO A 36 -11.67 10.32 -6.79
CA PRO A 36 -11.39 9.81 -5.46
C PRO A 36 -9.91 9.42 -5.38
N LEU A 37 -9.31 9.69 -4.23
CA LEU A 37 -7.97 9.24 -3.89
C LEU A 37 -7.92 7.71 -4.06
N ALA A 38 -6.90 7.20 -4.73
CA ALA A 38 -6.72 5.76 -4.91
C ALA A 38 -5.66 5.27 -3.94
N TYR A 39 -5.92 4.13 -3.31
CA TYR A 39 -5.00 3.51 -2.36
C TYR A 39 -4.46 2.21 -2.94
N ARG A 40 -3.15 2.01 -2.85
CA ARG A 40 -2.51 0.81 -3.40
C ARG A 40 -1.60 0.14 -2.38
N LEU A 41 -1.69 -1.18 -2.33
CA LEU A 41 -0.76 -2.01 -1.56
C LEU A 41 0.56 -2.14 -2.33
N MET A 42 1.64 -1.73 -1.68
CA MET A 42 3.00 -1.78 -2.22
C MET A 42 3.91 -2.56 -1.28
N GLU A 43 4.97 -3.14 -1.80
CA GLU A 43 6.01 -3.81 -1.04
C GLU A 43 7.26 -2.93 -0.95
N VAL A 44 7.83 -2.80 0.24
CA VAL A 44 9.06 -2.04 0.48
C VAL A 44 10.25 -2.81 -0.06
N THR A 45 10.92 -2.25 -1.08
CA THR A 45 12.07 -2.91 -1.72
C THR A 45 13.40 -2.33 -1.28
N ASN A 46 13.44 -1.05 -0.89
CA ASN A 46 14.66 -0.36 -0.47
C ASN A 46 14.38 0.76 0.54
N LEU A 47 15.35 1.04 1.41
CA LEU A 47 15.28 2.03 2.49
C LEU A 47 16.43 3.04 2.36
N PHE A 48 16.25 4.22 2.94
CA PHE A 48 17.34 5.14 3.24
C PHE A 48 18.13 4.67 4.48
N ARG A 49 19.32 5.25 4.71
CA ARG A 49 20.16 4.92 5.87
C ARG A 49 19.47 5.22 7.22
N ASP A 50 18.54 6.16 7.23
CA ASP A 50 17.76 6.56 8.41
C ASP A 50 16.55 5.64 8.67
N GLY A 51 16.30 4.65 7.82
CA GLY A 51 15.18 3.71 7.95
C GLY A 51 13.88 4.13 7.27
N ARG A 52 13.84 5.30 6.61
CA ARG A 52 12.68 5.71 5.81
C ARG A 52 12.59 4.90 4.52
N ILE A 53 11.37 4.69 4.04
CA ILE A 53 11.10 3.97 2.78
C ILE A 53 11.61 4.79 1.60
N LYS A 54 12.48 4.19 0.77
CA LYS A 54 13.05 4.82 -0.43
C LYS A 54 12.35 4.34 -1.70
N MET A 55 12.25 3.01 -1.85
CA MET A 55 11.68 2.37 -3.04
C MET A 55 10.61 1.38 -2.64
N VAL A 56 9.55 1.32 -3.44
CA VAL A 56 8.45 0.38 -3.31
C VAL A 56 8.13 -0.25 -4.66
N ARG A 57 7.45 -1.40 -4.67
CA ARG A 57 6.89 -2.00 -5.89
C ARG A 57 5.44 -2.39 -5.69
N ASP A 58 4.69 -2.53 -6.77
CA ASP A 58 3.30 -3.01 -6.69
C ASP A 58 3.28 -4.44 -6.12
N ALA A 59 2.59 -4.62 -5.00
CA ALA A 59 2.55 -5.89 -4.28
C ALA A 59 1.65 -6.93 -4.97
N ARG A 60 0.77 -6.48 -5.88
CA ARG A 60 -0.29 -7.27 -6.53
C ARG A 60 0.18 -8.02 -7.78
N ASN A 61 1.22 -7.54 -8.45
CA ASN A 61 1.71 -8.18 -9.68
C ASN A 61 2.51 -9.46 -9.37
N GLU A 62 2.12 -10.58 -9.97
CA GLU A 62 2.96 -11.77 -10.05
C GLU A 62 4.26 -11.41 -10.80
N GLY A 63 5.41 -11.71 -10.21
CA GLY A 63 6.72 -11.26 -10.71
C GLY A 63 7.23 -9.93 -10.12
N GLY A 64 6.42 -9.25 -9.30
CA GLY A 64 6.87 -8.15 -8.43
C GLY A 64 7.39 -6.95 -9.21
N GLY A 65 6.47 -6.26 -9.91
CA GLY A 65 6.71 -5.19 -10.90
C GLY A 65 7.76 -4.13 -10.56
N TYR A 66 8.02 -3.22 -11.51
CA TYR A 66 9.17 -2.30 -11.39
C TYR A 66 9.16 -1.48 -10.10
N ALA A 67 10.32 -1.43 -9.44
CA ALA A 67 10.51 -0.63 -8.24
C ALA A 67 10.45 0.87 -8.58
N GLN A 68 9.71 1.62 -7.80
CA GLN A 68 9.45 3.04 -7.96
C GLN A 68 9.83 3.80 -6.69
N ARG A 69 10.23 5.07 -6.84
CA ARG A 69 10.49 5.96 -5.70
C ARG A 69 9.18 6.27 -4.99
N LEU A 70 9.14 6.07 -3.67
CA LEU A 70 7.92 6.29 -2.89
C LEU A 70 7.42 7.73 -3.02
N ASP A 71 8.30 8.72 -2.86
CA ASP A 71 7.91 10.14 -2.92
C ASP A 71 7.35 10.57 -4.29
N GLY A 72 7.69 9.86 -5.36
CA GLY A 72 7.14 10.12 -6.69
C GLY A 72 5.71 9.62 -6.90
N LEU A 73 5.27 8.65 -6.08
CA LEU A 73 3.95 8.01 -6.14
C LEU A 73 2.90 8.73 -5.29
N LEU A 74 3.34 9.30 -4.18
CA LEU A 74 2.44 9.84 -3.17
C LEU A 74 1.67 11.05 -3.69
N HIS A 75 0.40 11.12 -3.29
CA HIS A 75 -0.39 12.34 -3.38
C HIS A 75 0.22 13.47 -2.53
N SER A 76 -0.21 14.72 -2.73
CA SER A 76 0.35 15.91 -2.06
C SER A 76 0.25 15.85 -0.53
N THR A 77 -0.67 15.04 0.01
CA THR A 77 -0.83 14.78 1.44
C THR A 77 0.28 13.91 2.02
N GLY A 78 1.02 13.16 1.19
CA GLY A 78 2.09 12.25 1.60
C GLY A 78 1.63 11.04 2.41
N ARG A 79 0.32 10.75 2.45
CA ARG A 79 -0.23 9.74 3.36
C ARG A 79 0.16 8.31 2.97
N ARG A 80 0.59 7.56 3.97
CA ARG A 80 0.99 6.15 3.86
C ARG A 80 0.76 5.40 5.17
N TRP A 81 0.49 4.11 5.06
CA TRP A 81 0.27 3.23 6.21
C TRP A 81 1.15 2.00 6.09
N LEU A 82 2.07 1.84 7.02
CA LEU A 82 2.97 0.69 7.08
C LEU A 82 2.22 -0.51 7.66
N LEU A 83 2.37 -1.66 7.01
CA LEU A 83 1.88 -2.97 7.42
C LEU A 83 3.12 -3.84 7.69
N PRO A 84 3.64 -3.87 8.93
CA PRO A 84 4.86 -4.59 9.24
C PRO A 84 4.67 -6.09 9.08
N VAL A 85 5.64 -6.79 8.47
CA VAL A 85 5.58 -8.24 8.25
C VAL A 85 5.34 -9.04 9.54
N ALA A 86 5.77 -8.53 10.70
CA ALA A 86 5.52 -9.19 11.99
C ALA A 86 4.02 -9.33 12.33
N GLY A 87 3.18 -8.41 11.85
CA GLY A 87 1.74 -8.41 12.12
C GLY A 87 0.88 -8.93 10.97
N TRP A 88 1.49 -9.35 9.85
CA TRP A 88 0.79 -9.60 8.60
C TRP A 88 1.36 -10.81 7.86
N ASN A 89 0.48 -11.68 7.39
CA ASN A 89 0.81 -12.73 6.44
C ASN A 89 1.00 -12.09 5.05
N VAL A 90 2.24 -11.75 4.71
CA VAL A 90 2.58 -11.02 3.47
C VAL A 90 2.12 -11.75 2.21
N PRO A 91 2.38 -13.07 2.03
CA PRO A 91 1.83 -13.82 0.89
C PRO A 91 0.32 -13.69 0.74
N GLU A 92 -0.43 -13.82 1.84
CA GLU A 92 -1.89 -13.74 1.83
C GLU A 92 -2.39 -12.32 1.52
N ALA A 93 -1.81 -11.29 2.14
CA ALA A 93 -2.14 -9.90 1.87
C ALA A 93 -1.93 -9.55 0.38
N ARG A 94 -0.87 -10.08 -0.23
CA ARG A 94 -0.60 -9.91 -1.66
C ARG A 94 -1.65 -10.61 -2.51
N ALA A 95 -2.02 -11.84 -2.15
CA ALA A 95 -3.05 -12.59 -2.86
C ALA A 95 -4.42 -11.89 -2.80
N LEU A 96 -4.83 -11.42 -1.61
CA LEU A 96 -6.08 -10.66 -1.42
C LEU A 96 -6.07 -9.37 -2.24
N ALA A 97 -4.97 -8.62 -2.22
CA ALA A 97 -4.85 -7.40 -3.01
C ALA A 97 -4.85 -7.67 -4.53
N ALA A 98 -4.31 -8.79 -4.98
CA ALA A 98 -4.34 -9.20 -6.38
C ALA A 98 -5.75 -9.64 -6.83
N GLN A 99 -6.55 -10.21 -5.92
CA GLN A 99 -7.95 -10.59 -6.16
C GLN A 99 -8.91 -9.39 -6.15
N HIS A 100 -8.48 -8.23 -5.64
CA HIS A 100 -9.25 -6.99 -5.72
C HIS A 100 -9.20 -6.43 -7.14
N VAL A 101 -10.06 -6.94 -8.02
CA VAL A 101 -10.08 -6.65 -9.47
C VAL A 101 -11.32 -5.85 -9.88
N TYR A 102 -11.31 -5.26 -11.08
CA TYR A 102 -12.52 -4.68 -11.67
C TYR A 102 -13.54 -5.77 -12.03
N PRO A 103 -14.85 -5.46 -12.05
CA PRO A 103 -15.86 -6.37 -12.58
C PRO A 103 -15.48 -6.83 -14.00
N ASN A 104 -15.52 -8.14 -14.24
CA ASN A 104 -15.19 -8.76 -15.53
C ASN A 104 -13.74 -8.55 -16.03
N SER A 105 -12.78 -8.27 -15.14
CA SER A 105 -11.36 -8.14 -15.47
C SER A 105 -10.49 -8.94 -14.51
N THR A 106 -9.31 -9.36 -14.97
CA THR A 106 -8.24 -9.93 -14.13
C THR A 106 -7.22 -8.89 -13.69
N THR A 107 -7.39 -7.63 -14.10
CA THR A 107 -6.48 -6.54 -13.75
C THR A 107 -6.75 -6.08 -12.31
N PRO A 108 -5.74 -6.09 -11.42
CA PRO A 108 -5.91 -5.58 -10.06
C PRO A 108 -6.30 -4.11 -10.07
N ARG A 109 -7.27 -3.77 -9.24
CA ARG A 109 -7.83 -2.45 -9.04
C ARG A 109 -7.24 -1.80 -7.79
N ASP A 110 -7.17 -0.47 -7.79
CA ASP A 110 -6.83 0.30 -6.59
C ASP A 110 -8.02 0.41 -5.63
N PHE A 111 -7.75 0.36 -4.33
CA PHE A 111 -8.77 0.55 -3.30
C PHE A 111 -9.27 2.01 -3.33
N LEU A 112 -10.57 2.18 -3.06
CA LEU A 112 -11.21 3.50 -3.11
C LEU A 112 -10.96 4.33 -1.84
N SER A 113 -10.69 3.65 -0.73
CA SER A 113 -10.43 4.28 0.56
C SER A 113 -9.44 3.44 1.37
N LEU A 114 -8.90 4.02 2.43
CA LEU A 114 -8.08 3.27 3.39
C LEU A 114 -8.92 2.21 4.13
N GLU A 115 -10.20 2.47 4.36
CA GLU A 115 -11.11 1.54 5.04
C GLU A 115 -11.36 0.31 4.17
N ASP A 116 -11.67 0.50 2.89
CA ASP A 116 -11.78 -0.56 1.89
C ASP A 116 -10.51 -1.43 1.85
N ALA A 117 -9.33 -0.80 1.83
CA ALA A 117 -8.07 -1.52 1.90
C ALA A 117 -7.88 -2.32 3.21
N ARG A 118 -8.33 -1.78 4.35
CA ARG A 118 -8.23 -2.46 5.65
C ARG A 118 -9.17 -3.64 5.75
N GLU A 119 -10.40 -3.50 5.26
CA GLU A 119 -11.39 -4.58 5.25
C GLU A 119 -10.95 -5.70 4.32
N ALA A 120 -10.55 -5.37 3.08
CA ALA A 120 -10.09 -6.34 2.11
C ALA A 120 -8.87 -7.13 2.58
N LEU A 121 -7.96 -6.49 3.32
CA LEU A 121 -6.74 -7.12 3.82
C LEU A 121 -6.89 -7.75 5.22
N ALA A 122 -7.97 -7.47 5.95
CA ALA A 122 -8.17 -7.94 7.32
C ALA A 122 -7.89 -9.44 7.54
N PRO A 123 -8.25 -10.36 6.62
CA PRO A 123 -7.96 -11.79 6.78
C PRO A 123 -6.46 -12.11 6.87
N ALA A 124 -5.59 -11.33 6.21
CA ALA A 124 -4.14 -11.54 6.24
C ALA A 124 -3.47 -11.00 7.51
N ARG A 125 -4.22 -10.34 8.40
CA ARG A 125 -3.67 -9.88 9.67
C ARG A 125 -3.48 -11.09 10.57
N HIS A 126 -2.30 -11.23 11.18
CA HIS A 126 -2.12 -12.26 12.20
C HIS A 126 -3.11 -11.99 13.34
N SER A 127 -4.07 -12.88 13.52
CA SER A 127 -4.79 -13.01 14.79
C SER A 127 -3.72 -13.18 15.85
N LYS A 128 -3.65 -12.25 16.81
CA LYS A 128 -2.71 -12.41 17.94
C LYS A 128 -2.91 -13.81 18.53
N PRO A 129 -1.83 -14.56 18.85
CA PRO A 129 -1.96 -15.63 19.82
C PRO A 129 -2.44 -15.09 21.17
#